data_AF-A0A090VEH6-F1
#
_entry.id   AF-A0A090VEH6-F1
#
_cell.length_a   1.000
_cell.length_b   1.000
_cell.length_c   1.000
_cell.angle_alpha   90.00
_cell.angle_beta   90.00
_cell.angle_gamma   90.00
#
_symmetry.space_group_name_H-M   'P 1'
#
loop_
_entity.id
_entity.type
_entity.pdbx_description
1 polymer ?
#
loop_
_entity_poly.entity_id
_entity_poly.type
_entity_poly.pdbx_seq_one_letter_code
_entity_poly.pdbx_strand_id
1 'polypeptide(L)' 'MWTSILPIDGLEATWSDWKTTETGALLPNFHKLMVLGLEIDHLKTSN' A
#
# COMPACT_ATOMS: atom_id res chain seq x y z
N MET A 1 10.56 -3.61 0.85
CA MET A 1 11.71 -2.88 0.27
C MET A 1 12.86 -3.88 0.17
N TRP A 2 13.36 -4.11 -1.04
CA TRP A 2 14.39 -5.12 -1.31
C TRP A 2 15.69 -4.38 -1.61
N THR A 3 16.44 -4.05 -0.56
CA THR A 3 17.68 -3.28 -0.65
C THR A 3 18.80 -4.08 -0.01
N SER A 4 19.97 -4.09 -0.65
CA SER A 4 21.17 -4.79 -0.15
C SER A 4 21.70 -4.27 1.19
N ILE A 5 21.20 -3.14 1.70
CA ILE A 5 21.58 -2.58 3.00
C ILE A 5 20.90 -3.30 4.18
N LEU A 6 19.79 -4.00 3.95
CA LEU A 6 19.10 -4.72 5.01
C LEU A 6 19.81 -6.06 5.27
N PRO A 7 20.03 -6.45 6.54
CA PRO A 7 20.63 -7.74 6.89
C PRO A 7 19.63 -8.92 6.82
N ILE A 8 18.47 -8.70 6.19
CA ILE A 8 17.38 -9.67 6.02
C ILE A 8 16.85 -9.56 4.60
N ASP A 9 16.19 -10.63 4.12
CA ASP A 9 15.71 -10.72 2.74
C ASP A 9 14.77 -9.58 2.37
N GLY A 10 14.02 -9.05 3.33
CA GLY A 10 13.20 -7.86 3.13
C GLY A 10 12.26 -7.62 4.30
N LEU A 11 11.41 -6.61 4.15
CA LEU A 11 10.32 -6.32 5.09
C LEU A 11 9.00 -6.74 4.46
N GLU A 12 8.21 -7.53 5.21
CA GLU A 12 6.87 -7.93 4.78
C GLU A 12 5.95 -6.72 4.75
N ALA A 13 5.23 -6.57 3.63
CA ALA A 13 4.22 -5.56 3.49
C ALA A 13 3.03 -6.08 2.67
N THR A 14 1.81 -5.74 3.07
CA THR A 14 0.57 -6.17 2.40
C THR A 14 -0.35 -4.98 2.14
N TRP A 15 -1.26 -5.14 1.19
CA TRP A 15 -2.23 -4.13 0.79
C TRP A 15 -3.64 -4.69 0.90
N SER A 16 -4.53 -3.94 1.55
CA SER A 16 -5.94 -4.32 1.72
C SER A 16 -6.86 -3.14 1.44
N ASP A 17 -8.16 -3.40 1.59
CA ASP A 17 -9.21 -2.38 1.51
C ASP A 17 -9.20 -1.65 0.17
N TRP A 18 -9.12 -2.47 -0.89
CA TRP A 18 -9.16 -2.04 -2.27
C TRP A 18 -10.49 -1.36 -2.60
N LYS A 19 -10.42 -0.19 -3.24
CA LYS A 19 -11.58 0.55 -3.75
C LYS A 19 -11.42 0.78 -5.25
N THR A 20 -12.53 0.67 -5.97
CA THR A 20 -12.63 1.16 -7.34
C THR A 20 -12.79 2.69 -7.31
N THR A 21 -11.94 3.41 -8.02
CA THR A 21 -11.97 4.86 -8.11
C THR A 21 -12.94 5.34 -9.19
N GLU A 22 -13.17 6.65 -9.28
CA GLU A 22 -14.05 7.25 -10.30
C GLU A 22 -13.57 7.00 -11.74
N THR A 23 -12.26 6.81 -11.92
CA THR A 23 -11.65 6.44 -13.21
C THR A 23 -11.69 4.92 -13.49
N GLY A 24 -12.25 4.12 -12.57
CA GLY A 24 -12.30 2.67 -12.66
C GLY A 24 -11.03 1.95 -12.21
N ALA A 25 -10.00 2.66 -11.77
CA ALA A 25 -8.78 2.05 -11.23
C ALA A 25 -9.03 1.40 -9.87
N LEU A 26 -8.39 0.28 -9.58
CA LEU A 26 -8.45 -0.37 -8.27
C LEU A 26 -7.24 0.08 -7.43
N LEU A 27 -7.48 0.81 -6.35
CA LEU A 27 -6.42 1.29 -5.45
C LEU A 27 -6.66 0.81 -4.01
N PRO A 28 -5.61 0.33 -3.30
CA PRO A 28 -5.73 -0.05 -1.89
C PRO A 28 -5.82 1.21 -1.01
N ASN A 29 -6.59 1.13 0.07
CA ASN A 29 -6.68 2.22 1.07
C ASN A 29 -5.89 1.92 2.34
N PHE A 30 -5.36 0.70 2.47
CA PHE A 30 -4.61 0.32 3.65
C PHE A 30 -3.32 -0.42 3.28
N HIS A 31 -2.23 -0.02 3.92
CA HIS A 31 -0.93 -0.65 3.81
C HIS A 31 -0.47 -1.14 5.17
N LYS A 32 -0.25 -2.45 5.31
CA LYS A 32 0.37 -3.01 6.50
C LYS A 32 1.85 -3.21 6.26
N LEU A 33 2.67 -2.57 7.07
CA LEU A 33 4.13 -2.73 7.09
C LEU A 33 4.53 -3.32 8.45
N MET A 34 4.87 -4.62 8.47
CA MET A 34 5.10 -5.36 9.72
C MET A 34 3.94 -5.17 10.73
N VAL A 35 4.19 -4.51 11.87
CA VAL A 35 3.18 -4.22 12.90
C VAL A 35 2.47 -2.89 12.71
N LEU A 36 2.92 -2.06 11.76
CA LEU A 36 2.38 -0.74 11.51
C LEU A 36 1.31 -0.80 10.42
N GLY A 37 0.11 -0.34 10.74
CA GLY A 37 -0.96 -0.09 9.78
C GLY A 37 -0.93 1.37 9.32
N LEU A 38 -1.02 1.59 8.01
CA LEU A 38 -1.04 2.91 7.39
C LEU A 38 -2.32 3.04 6.56
N GLU A 39 -3.18 3.98 6.96
CA GLU A 39 -4.40 4.32 6.23
C GLU A 39 -4.09 5.43 5.20
N ILE A 40 -4.64 5.27 4.00
CA ILE A 40 -4.52 6.23 2.92
C ILE A 40 -5.88 6.91 2.74
N ASP A 41 -6.00 8.07 3.34
CA ASP A 41 -7.18 8.91 3.21
C ASP A 41 -7.16 9.75 1.94
N HIS A 42 -8.34 10.24 1.56
CA HIS A 42 -8.54 11.16 0.44
C HIS A 42 -7.98 10.64 -0.90
N LEU A 43 -8.19 9.35 -1.20
CA LEU A 43 -7.88 8.79 -2.53
C LEU A 43 -8.54 9.63 -3.63
N LYS A 44 -7.72 10.07 -4.59
CA LYS A 44 -8.14 10.86 -5.75
C LYS A 44 -7.51 10.31 -7.02
N THR A 45 -8.28 10.33 -8.09
CA THR A 45 -7.85 9.97 -9.43
C THR A 45 -8.36 11.03 -10.40
N SER A 46 -7.60 11.29 -11.46
CA SER A 46 -8.02 12.17 -12.57
C SER A 46 -7.99 11.37 -13.86
N ASN A 47 -8.90 11.71 -14.78
CA ASN A 47 -8.82 11.31 -16.18
C ASN A 47 -7.74 12.10 -16.92
#